data_AF-A0A534WGD0-F1
#
_entry.id   AF-A0A534WGD0-F1
#
_cell.length_a   1.000
_cell.length_b   1.000
_cell.length_c   1.000
_cell.angle_alpha   90.00
_cell.angle_beta   90.00
_cell.angle_gamma   90.00
#
_symmetry.space_group_name_H-M   'P 1'
#
loop_
_entity.id
_entity.type
_entity.pdbx_description
1 polymer ?
#
loop_
_entity_poly.entity_id
_entity_poly.type
_entity_poly.pdbx_seq_one_letter_code
_entity_poly.pdbx_strand_id
1 'polypeptide(L)'
;MRMEKVLALVSLTLVACGNGASGSAAAAQDKAAVVQSNPNSQHEGNGGGEERGSRAVDRVLLISVDGLHQIDLARFVALSPSSTLARLAHRGVQYSSARTTTPSDSFPGLLALVTGGTPRSTGVYYDDSYDRRLYPPGSNCQGNPGTECTYFEIAEADFTKLFSPLNPDNLPHAKDAQGHCLPVYPHDFIKVNTVFEVIRGAGGHTAWSDKHPAYDLVNGPSGTGVEDLYTPEINSPIANGGTRQWRQPEGDARPVRRDDQLAAAEQGRRLHHLRARGHGL
;
A
#
# COMPACT_ATOMS: atom_id res chain seq x y z
N MET A 1 -48.93 -0.43 -5.25
CA MET A 1 -48.80 -1.71 -5.98
C MET A 1 -48.89 -1.42 -7.47
N ARG A 2 -47.76 -1.39 -8.17
CA ARG A 2 -47.62 -1.54 -9.63
C ARG A 2 -46.14 -1.83 -9.90
N MET A 3 -45.88 -3.03 -10.38
CA MET A 3 -44.56 -3.54 -10.76
C MET A 3 -44.21 -3.19 -12.21
N GLU A 4 -42.90 -3.20 -12.45
CA GLU A 4 -42.18 -3.38 -13.73
C GLU A 4 -42.06 -2.15 -14.67
N LYS A 5 -40.96 -1.91 -15.40
CA LYS A 5 -39.94 -2.81 -15.97
C LYS A 5 -38.54 -2.18 -16.02
N VAL A 6 -37.54 -3.05 -15.88
CA VAL A 6 -36.12 -2.88 -16.22
C VAL A 6 -35.97 -2.56 -17.72
N LEU A 7 -35.08 -1.64 -18.07
CA LEU A 7 -34.53 -1.53 -19.42
C LEU A 7 -33.00 -1.59 -19.33
N ALA A 8 -32.45 -2.75 -19.69
CA ALA A 8 -31.04 -2.91 -20.02
C ALA A 8 -30.83 -2.37 -21.44
N LEU A 9 -29.94 -1.39 -21.60
CA LEU A 9 -29.42 -1.03 -22.91
C LEU A 9 -28.01 -1.60 -23.04
N VAL A 10 -27.93 -2.75 -23.71
CA VAL A 10 -26.71 -3.26 -24.33
C VAL A 10 -26.53 -2.47 -25.62
N SER A 11 -25.38 -1.82 -25.80
CA SER A 11 -24.95 -1.36 -27.11
C SER A 11 -23.58 -1.97 -27.41
N LEU A 12 -23.62 -2.90 -28.37
CA LEU A 12 -22.51 -3.59 -29.01
C LEU A 12 -22.41 -3.05 -30.44
N THR A 13 -21.20 -3.13 -31.03
CA THR A 13 -20.77 -2.97 -32.44
C THR A 13 -19.98 -1.69 -32.73
N LEU A 14 -18.89 -1.66 -33.51
CA LEU A 14 -18.37 -2.58 -34.53
C LEU A 14 -16.84 -2.77 -34.45
N VAL A 15 -16.38 -4.01 -34.63
CA VAL A 15 -15.03 -4.35 -35.11
C VAL A 15 -15.09 -4.37 -36.64
N ALA A 16 -14.19 -3.63 -37.30
CA ALA A 16 -13.97 -3.73 -38.73
C ALA A 16 -12.98 -4.88 -39.01
N CYS A 17 -13.43 -5.88 -39.78
CA CYS A 17 -12.59 -6.94 -40.31
C CYS A 17 -11.71 -6.41 -41.45
N GLY A 18 -10.40 -6.64 -41.36
CA GLY A 18 -9.48 -6.63 -42.51
C GLY A 18 -8.94 -8.05 -42.74
N ASN A 19 -9.25 -8.64 -43.88
CA ASN A 19 -8.74 -9.95 -44.32
C ASN A 19 -7.27 -9.87 -44.75
N GLY A 20 -6.48 -10.86 -44.34
CA GLY A 20 -5.15 -11.14 -44.88
C GLY A 20 -4.45 -12.26 -44.12
N ALA A 21 -4.54 -13.48 -44.62
CA ALA A 21 -4.03 -14.69 -44.00
C ALA A 21 -2.50 -14.83 -44.13
N SER A 22 -1.81 -15.19 -43.04
CA SER A 22 -0.85 -16.32 -42.95
C SER A 22 -0.04 -16.27 -41.64
N GLY A 23 -0.16 -17.34 -40.84
CA GLY A 23 0.94 -18.04 -40.16
C GLY A 23 1.87 -17.32 -39.16
N SER A 24 1.89 -17.87 -37.94
CA SER A 24 3.02 -17.96 -36.98
C SER A 24 3.00 -17.03 -35.78
N ALA A 25 3.21 -17.66 -34.63
CA ALA A 25 3.19 -17.12 -33.27
C ALA A 25 4.21 -15.99 -33.06
N ALA A 26 3.77 -14.90 -32.42
CA ALA A 26 4.66 -13.90 -31.83
C ALA A 26 3.97 -13.16 -30.69
N ALA A 27 4.77 -12.85 -29.67
CA ALA A 27 4.44 -12.21 -28.41
C ALA A 27 3.53 -10.97 -28.54
N ALA A 28 2.51 -10.88 -27.69
CA ALA A 28 1.76 -9.66 -27.48
C ALA A 28 2.60 -8.70 -26.61
N GLN A 29 3.27 -7.77 -27.28
CA GLN A 29 3.71 -6.51 -26.71
C GLN A 29 2.47 -5.66 -26.43
N ASP A 30 2.12 -5.46 -25.16
CA ASP A 30 1.18 -4.39 -24.81
C ASP A 30 1.92 -3.06 -24.90
N LYS A 31 1.72 -2.38 -26.03
CA LYS A 31 2.11 -0.99 -26.21
C LYS A 31 1.24 -0.13 -25.29
N ALA A 32 1.86 0.43 -24.26
CA ALA A 32 1.31 1.56 -23.53
C ALA A 32 0.88 2.65 -24.53
N ALA A 33 -0.38 3.04 -24.48
CA ALA A 33 -0.88 4.19 -25.22
C ALA A 33 -0.22 5.45 -24.64
N VAL A 34 0.88 5.88 -25.24
CA VAL A 34 1.42 7.21 -25.04
C VAL A 34 0.43 8.17 -25.69
N VAL A 35 -0.29 8.94 -24.88
CA VAL A 35 -1.01 10.12 -25.35
C VAL A 35 0.06 11.17 -25.67
N GLN A 36 0.53 11.18 -26.91
CA GLN A 36 1.23 12.33 -27.47
C GLN A 36 0.19 13.40 -27.79
N SER A 37 0.19 14.50 -27.04
CA SER A 37 -0.48 15.73 -27.46
C SER A 37 0.30 16.31 -28.64
N ASN A 38 -0.29 16.24 -29.82
CA ASN A 38 0.24 16.87 -31.02
C ASN A 38 -0.20 18.36 -31.01
N PRO A 39 0.71 19.36 -30.92
CA PRO A 39 0.31 20.73 -30.65
C PRO A 39 -0.09 21.52 -31.91
N ASN A 40 -0.52 20.88 -33.00
CA ASN A 40 -0.89 21.63 -34.19
C ASN A 40 -2.01 20.96 -34.99
N SER A 41 -3.25 21.23 -34.60
CA SER A 41 -4.40 21.13 -35.50
C SER A 41 -5.28 22.35 -35.26
N GLN A 42 -5.08 23.39 -36.06
CA GLN A 42 -6.00 24.52 -36.16
C GLN A 42 -7.30 23.99 -36.77
N HIS A 43 -8.37 23.99 -35.99
CA HIS A 43 -9.71 23.78 -36.50
C HIS A 43 -10.55 25.00 -36.12
N GLU A 44 -10.70 25.92 -37.07
CA GLU A 44 -11.68 26.99 -36.99
C GLU A 44 -13.08 26.36 -37.04
N GLY A 45 -13.89 26.67 -36.03
CA GLY A 45 -15.24 26.12 -35.88
C GLY A 45 -15.95 26.87 -34.75
N ASN A 46 -16.54 28.01 -35.11
CA ASN A 46 -17.32 28.88 -34.24
C ASN A 46 -18.57 28.16 -33.72
N GLY A 47 -18.59 27.81 -32.43
CA GLY A 47 -19.75 27.23 -31.75
C GLY A 47 -19.62 27.43 -30.23
N GLY A 48 -20.42 28.35 -29.68
CA GLY A 48 -20.41 28.73 -28.27
C GLY A 48 -20.95 27.64 -27.33
N GLY A 49 -20.15 26.61 -27.08
CA GLY A 49 -20.30 25.73 -25.93
C GLY A 49 -19.50 26.29 -24.76
N GLU A 50 -20.16 26.55 -23.62
CA GLU A 50 -19.47 26.79 -22.36
C GLU A 50 -18.52 25.62 -22.09
N GLU A 51 -17.22 25.85 -22.30
CA GLU A 51 -16.18 25.01 -21.71
C GLU A 51 -16.42 25.05 -20.20
N ARG A 52 -17.02 23.99 -19.66
CA ARG A 52 -16.89 23.68 -18.24
C ARG A 52 -15.41 23.43 -18.02
N GLY A 53 -14.66 24.50 -17.77
CA GLY A 53 -13.24 24.45 -17.47
C GLY A 53 -13.06 23.39 -16.40
N SER A 54 -12.46 22.27 -16.79
CA SER A 54 -12.14 21.20 -15.85
C SER A 54 -11.22 21.84 -14.83
N ARG A 55 -11.75 22.11 -13.63
CA ARG A 55 -10.94 22.65 -12.55
C ARG A 55 -9.80 21.66 -12.32
N ALA A 56 -8.56 22.11 -12.54
CA ALA A 56 -7.39 21.29 -12.32
C ALA A 56 -7.38 20.81 -10.86
N VAL A 57 -6.99 19.56 -10.65
CA VAL A 57 -6.82 19.01 -9.30
C VAL A 57 -5.49 19.50 -8.77
N ASP A 58 -5.52 20.41 -7.80
CA ASP A 58 -4.30 21.01 -7.22
C ASP A 58 -3.59 20.06 -6.23
N ARG A 59 -4.34 19.19 -5.56
CA ARG A 59 -3.88 18.31 -4.47
C ARG A 59 -4.62 16.99 -4.48
N VAL A 60 -3.91 15.91 -4.15
CA VAL A 60 -4.46 14.58 -3.93
C VAL A 60 -4.11 14.13 -2.52
N LEU A 61 -5.08 13.58 -1.79
CA LEU A 61 -4.90 13.01 -0.47
C LEU A 61 -5.37 11.56 -0.48
N LEU A 62 -4.46 10.64 -0.17
CA LEU A 62 -4.77 9.23 0.06
C LEU A 62 -4.85 8.97 1.57
N ILE A 63 -5.98 8.42 2.03
CA ILE A 63 -6.15 7.96 3.41
C ILE A 63 -6.38 6.46 3.36
N SER A 64 -5.40 5.69 3.81
CA SER A 64 -5.52 4.24 4.01
C SER A 64 -5.79 3.99 5.49
N VAL A 65 -6.86 3.25 5.80
CA VAL A 65 -7.20 2.90 7.19
C VAL A 65 -6.99 1.40 7.36
N ASP A 66 -5.97 1.05 8.13
CA ASP A 66 -5.59 -0.34 8.40
C ASP A 66 -6.78 -1.12 9.01
N GLY A 67 -7.13 -2.26 8.42
CA GLY A 67 -8.22 -3.12 8.86
C GLY A 67 -9.66 -2.60 8.67
N LEU A 68 -9.89 -1.48 7.97
CA LEU A 68 -11.25 -0.94 7.80
C LEU A 68 -12.06 -1.73 6.74
N HIS A 69 -13.01 -2.55 7.18
CA HIS A 69 -13.90 -3.25 6.27
C HIS A 69 -15.07 -2.35 5.83
N GLN A 70 -15.68 -2.68 4.69
CA GLN A 70 -16.88 -1.97 4.20
C GLN A 70 -18.02 -1.96 5.24
N ILE A 71 -18.18 -3.04 6.01
CA ILE A 71 -19.20 -3.12 7.06
C ILE A 71 -18.91 -2.17 8.23
N ASP A 72 -17.64 -1.92 8.53
CA ASP A 72 -17.22 -1.01 9.60
C ASP A 72 -17.56 0.43 9.22
N LEU A 73 -17.25 0.82 7.97
CA LEU A 73 -17.65 2.12 7.44
C LEU A 73 -19.17 2.30 7.47
N ALA A 74 -19.93 1.30 7.02
CA ALA A 74 -21.39 1.37 6.99
C ALA A 74 -21.98 1.56 8.41
N ARG A 75 -21.47 0.82 9.40
CA ARG A 75 -21.88 0.94 10.80
C ARG A 75 -21.50 2.30 11.39
N PHE A 76 -20.27 2.76 11.12
CA PHE A 76 -19.79 4.05 11.62
C PHE A 76 -20.64 5.21 11.11
N VAL A 77 -20.95 5.23 9.80
CA VAL A 77 -21.80 6.26 9.20
C VAL A 77 -23.20 6.26 9.80
N ALA A 78 -23.79 5.09 10.05
CA ALA A 78 -25.11 4.98 10.68
C ALA A 78 -25.13 5.47 12.13
N LEU A 79 -24.09 5.16 12.92
CA LEU A 79 -23.99 5.54 14.33
C LEU A 79 -23.50 6.98 14.54
N SER A 80 -22.82 7.57 13.56
CA SER A 80 -22.22 8.91 13.63
C SER A 80 -22.49 9.74 12.37
N PRO A 81 -23.76 10.03 12.05
CA PRO A 81 -24.17 10.64 10.77
C PRO A 81 -23.66 12.08 10.58
N SER A 82 -23.34 12.78 11.66
CA SER A 82 -22.78 14.13 11.62
C SER A 82 -21.25 14.17 11.50
N SER A 83 -20.57 13.01 11.55
CA SER A 83 -19.10 12.92 11.49
C SER A 83 -18.52 13.36 10.14
N THR A 84 -17.25 13.74 10.13
CA THR A 84 -16.53 14.11 8.89
C THR A 84 -16.52 12.97 7.88
N LEU A 85 -16.28 11.73 8.33
CA LEU A 85 -16.25 10.55 7.46
C LEU A 85 -17.65 10.25 6.87
N ALA A 86 -18.73 10.43 7.65
CA ALA A 86 -20.09 10.32 7.13
C ALA A 86 -20.38 11.40 6.08
N ARG A 87 -19.99 12.65 6.32
CA ARG A 87 -20.15 13.73 5.32
C ARG A 87 -19.37 13.42 4.03
N LEU A 88 -18.16 12.86 4.13
CA LEU A 88 -17.38 12.44 2.97
C LEU A 88 -18.08 11.31 2.21
N ALA A 89 -18.54 10.27 2.91
CA ALA A 89 -19.25 9.14 2.31
C ALA A 89 -20.55 9.58 1.60
N HIS A 90 -21.31 10.51 2.17
CA HIS A 90 -22.56 10.99 1.59
C HIS A 90 -22.37 11.95 0.41
N ARG A 91 -21.24 12.64 0.31
CA ARG A 91 -20.97 13.64 -0.75
C ARG A 91 -20.06 13.12 -1.86
N GLY A 92 -19.25 12.11 -1.57
CA GLY A 92 -18.33 11.49 -2.51
C GLY A 92 -18.95 10.35 -3.30
N VAL A 93 -18.10 9.70 -4.11
CA VAL A 93 -18.43 8.44 -4.79
C VAL A 93 -17.98 7.28 -3.90
N GLN A 94 -18.89 6.35 -3.62
CA GLN A 94 -18.58 5.14 -2.88
C GLN A 94 -18.47 3.96 -3.84
N TYR A 95 -17.33 3.27 -3.80
CA TYR A 95 -17.13 1.99 -4.48
C TYR A 95 -17.43 0.86 -3.49
N SER A 96 -18.59 0.24 -3.63
CA SER A 96 -18.94 -0.95 -2.86
C SER A 96 -18.30 -2.20 -3.46
N SER A 97 -18.05 -3.20 -2.63
CA SER A 97 -17.38 -4.45 -3.00
C SER A 97 -15.96 -4.27 -3.52
N ALA A 98 -15.29 -3.17 -3.17
CA ALA A 98 -13.85 -3.03 -3.35
C ALA A 98 -13.12 -4.18 -2.64
N ARG A 99 -12.03 -4.64 -3.25
CA ARG A 99 -11.18 -5.72 -2.74
C ARG A 99 -9.74 -5.24 -2.74
N THR A 100 -9.01 -5.60 -1.69
CA THR A 100 -7.57 -5.48 -1.65
C THR A 100 -6.92 -6.71 -2.31
N THR A 101 -5.59 -6.73 -2.41
CA THR A 101 -4.82 -7.87 -2.91
C THR A 101 -5.02 -9.12 -2.06
N THR A 102 -4.58 -10.27 -2.58
CA THR A 102 -4.34 -11.47 -1.78
C THR A 102 -2.84 -11.75 -1.76
N PRO A 103 -2.19 -11.78 -0.57
CA PRO A 103 -2.76 -11.57 0.76
C PRO A 103 -3.21 -10.12 1.02
N SER A 104 -4.12 -9.95 1.98
CA SER A 104 -4.84 -8.71 2.29
C SER A 104 -4.29 -8.01 3.53
N ASP A 105 -2.97 -7.89 3.62
CA ASP A 105 -2.29 -7.25 4.74
C ASP A 105 -1.77 -5.84 4.37
N SER A 106 -1.19 -5.16 5.35
CA SER A 106 -0.67 -3.80 5.32
C SER A 106 0.22 -3.54 4.10
N PHE A 107 1.35 -4.26 3.96
CA PHE A 107 2.29 -4.07 2.84
C PHE A 107 1.67 -4.35 1.47
N PRO A 108 1.15 -5.56 1.19
CA PRO A 108 0.61 -5.87 -0.14
C PRO A 108 -0.61 -4.98 -0.48
N GLY A 109 -1.45 -4.65 0.51
CA GLY A 109 -2.59 -3.75 0.33
C GLY A 109 -2.18 -2.31 0.03
N LEU A 110 -1.22 -1.76 0.77
CA LEU A 110 -0.70 -0.41 0.53
C LEU A 110 -0.03 -0.33 -0.84
N LEU A 111 0.82 -1.30 -1.18
CA LEU A 111 1.51 -1.33 -2.47
C LEU A 111 0.54 -1.39 -3.65
N ALA A 112 -0.58 -2.07 -3.52
CA ALA A 112 -1.62 -2.05 -4.54
C ALA A 112 -2.16 -0.63 -4.79
N LEU A 113 -2.31 0.17 -3.74
CA LEU A 113 -2.78 1.57 -3.85
C LEU A 113 -1.72 2.47 -4.49
N VAL A 114 -0.45 2.33 -4.09
CA VAL A 114 0.61 3.28 -4.49
C VAL A 114 1.38 2.85 -5.74
N THR A 115 1.18 1.63 -6.25
CA THR A 115 1.82 1.15 -7.49
C THR A 115 0.83 0.66 -8.54
N GLY A 116 -0.42 0.37 -8.17
CA GLY A 116 -1.37 -0.38 -9.01
C GLY A 116 -1.01 -1.86 -9.19
N GLY A 117 0.03 -2.35 -8.51
CA GLY A 117 0.55 -3.71 -8.64
C GLY A 117 -0.07 -4.71 -7.66
N THR A 118 0.14 -5.99 -7.95
CA THR A 118 -0.13 -7.11 -7.03
C THR A 118 1.19 -7.57 -6.39
N PRO A 119 1.17 -8.41 -5.33
CA PRO A 119 2.38 -9.03 -4.79
C PRO A 119 3.29 -9.67 -5.84
N ARG A 120 2.69 -10.21 -6.93
CA ARG A 120 3.44 -10.79 -8.05
C ARG A 120 4.29 -9.76 -8.78
N SER A 121 3.74 -8.57 -9.04
CA SER A 121 4.44 -7.52 -9.81
C SER A 121 5.34 -6.69 -8.92
N THR A 122 4.90 -6.34 -7.71
CA THR A 122 5.69 -5.56 -6.76
C THR A 122 6.85 -6.37 -6.19
N GLY A 123 6.72 -7.70 -6.17
CA GLY A 123 7.70 -8.60 -5.59
C GLY A 123 7.60 -8.75 -4.08
N VAL A 124 6.66 -8.04 -3.45
CA VAL A 124 6.48 -7.99 -1.99
C VAL A 124 5.21 -8.76 -1.63
N TYR A 125 5.37 -9.90 -0.98
CA TYR A 125 4.25 -10.74 -0.56
C TYR A 125 3.70 -10.33 0.81
N TYR A 126 4.60 -9.96 1.73
CA TYR A 126 4.32 -9.61 3.12
C TYR A 126 5.49 -8.77 3.68
N ASP A 127 5.30 -8.12 4.84
CA ASP A 127 6.39 -7.43 5.56
C ASP A 127 7.41 -8.42 6.15
N ASP A 128 6.98 -9.62 6.50
CA ASP A 128 7.80 -10.80 6.77
C ASP A 128 7.78 -11.79 5.59
N SER A 129 8.81 -11.75 4.74
CA SER A 129 8.89 -12.56 3.51
C SER A 129 10.14 -13.43 3.48
N TYR A 130 10.17 -14.46 2.63
CA TYR A 130 11.41 -15.23 2.37
C TYR A 130 11.92 -14.98 0.96
N ASP A 131 13.14 -14.47 0.81
CA ASP A 131 13.79 -14.27 -0.48
C ASP A 131 14.97 -15.23 -0.67
N ARG A 132 14.96 -15.98 -1.77
CA ARG A 132 15.99 -16.99 -2.12
C ARG A 132 17.28 -16.39 -2.70
N ARG A 133 17.30 -15.09 -2.97
CA ARG A 133 18.41 -14.38 -3.63
C ARG A 133 19.16 -13.47 -2.65
N LEU A 134 18.52 -13.10 -1.55
CA LEU A 134 19.12 -12.25 -0.54
C LEU A 134 19.89 -13.07 0.49
N TYR A 135 20.85 -12.43 1.13
CA TYR A 135 21.70 -13.02 2.15
C TYR A 135 21.25 -12.57 3.55
N PRO A 136 21.37 -13.44 4.58
CA PRO A 136 20.98 -13.06 5.93
C PRO A 136 21.70 -11.82 6.46
N PRO A 137 21.07 -11.04 7.36
CA PRO A 137 21.74 -9.98 8.08
C PRO A 137 23.04 -10.48 8.76
N GLY A 138 24.10 -9.68 8.74
CA GLY A 138 25.41 -10.03 9.30
C GLY A 138 26.21 -11.12 8.55
N SER A 139 25.67 -11.71 7.48
CA SER A 139 26.38 -12.75 6.72
C SER A 139 27.50 -12.23 5.82
N ASN A 140 27.60 -10.90 5.61
CA ASN A 140 28.52 -10.28 4.63
C ASN A 140 28.45 -10.92 3.24
N CYS A 141 27.25 -11.36 2.84
CA CYS A 141 26.97 -12.06 1.59
C CYS A 141 27.84 -13.32 1.39
N GLN A 142 28.20 -13.98 2.49
CA GLN A 142 28.90 -15.26 2.52
C GLN A 142 27.90 -16.42 2.66
N GLY A 143 28.29 -17.60 2.18
CA GLY A 143 27.44 -18.78 2.16
C GLY A 143 26.41 -18.77 1.04
N ASN A 144 25.34 -19.55 1.20
CA ASN A 144 24.26 -19.65 0.23
C ASN A 144 23.21 -18.55 0.47
N PRO A 145 22.66 -17.93 -0.60
CA PRO A 145 21.53 -17.01 -0.47
C PRO A 145 20.27 -17.76 -0.05
N GLY A 146 19.32 -17.03 0.54
CA GLY A 146 18.10 -17.54 1.16
C GLY A 146 17.94 -17.00 2.57
N THR A 147 17.03 -16.04 2.76
CA THR A 147 16.81 -15.44 4.08
C THR A 147 15.38 -14.95 4.29
N GLU A 148 14.97 -14.94 5.56
CA GLU A 148 13.81 -14.20 6.04
C GLU A 148 14.12 -12.70 5.94
N CYS A 149 13.21 -11.94 5.35
CA CYS A 149 13.30 -10.52 5.07
C CYS A 149 12.22 -9.84 5.90
N THR A 150 12.64 -9.30 7.04
CA THR A 150 11.74 -8.80 8.08
C THR A 150 11.71 -7.27 8.04
N TYR A 151 10.78 -6.71 7.28
CA TYR A 151 10.55 -5.27 7.15
C TYR A 151 9.38 -4.81 8.04
N PHE A 152 9.46 -5.12 9.33
CA PHE A 152 8.54 -4.68 10.38
C PHE A 152 9.35 -4.12 11.57
N GLU A 153 8.78 -3.99 12.77
CA GLU A 153 9.40 -3.29 13.91
C GLU A 153 10.86 -3.74 14.22
N ILE A 154 11.19 -5.01 13.97
CA ILE A 154 12.54 -5.53 14.27
C ILE A 154 13.62 -5.05 13.31
N ALA A 155 13.26 -4.43 12.19
CA ALA A 155 14.22 -3.82 11.26
C ALA A 155 14.88 -2.57 11.85
N GLU A 156 14.30 -2.00 12.90
CA GLU A 156 14.78 -0.78 13.55
C GLU A 156 15.91 -1.03 14.54
N ALA A 157 16.67 0.03 14.84
CA ALA A 157 17.71 -0.01 15.86
C ALA A 157 17.15 -0.27 17.27
N ASP A 158 15.99 0.31 17.58
CA ASP A 158 15.28 0.14 18.84
C ASP A 158 13.79 0.47 18.64
N PHE A 159 12.95 -0.55 18.43
CA PHE A 159 11.50 -0.40 18.26
C PHE A 159 10.77 0.08 19.53
N THR A 160 11.47 0.23 20.66
CA THR A 160 10.90 0.82 21.87
C THR A 160 10.99 2.36 21.88
N LYS A 161 11.60 2.97 20.85
CA LYS A 161 11.67 4.43 20.70
C LYS A 161 10.68 4.88 19.65
N LEU A 162 9.95 5.97 19.93
CA LEU A 162 9.00 6.57 19.00
C LEU A 162 9.65 6.96 17.67
N PHE A 163 10.93 7.37 17.71
CA PHE A 163 11.73 7.67 16.53
C PHE A 163 13.00 6.82 16.60
N SER A 164 13.02 5.77 15.79
CA SER A 164 14.16 4.89 15.61
C SER A 164 14.47 4.81 14.12
N PRO A 165 15.75 4.88 13.69
CA PRO A 165 16.07 4.62 12.30
C PRO A 165 16.03 3.10 12.03
N LEU A 166 15.90 2.73 10.76
CA LEU A 166 16.25 1.39 10.30
C LEU A 166 17.71 1.10 10.66
N ASN A 167 17.98 -0.11 11.15
CA ASN A 167 19.32 -0.58 11.43
C ASN A 167 19.81 -1.45 10.26
N PRO A 168 20.83 -1.01 9.49
CA PRO A 168 21.38 -1.79 8.39
C PRO A 168 21.83 -3.21 8.77
N ASP A 169 22.28 -3.40 10.02
CA ASP A 169 22.72 -4.71 10.52
C ASP A 169 21.56 -5.71 10.69
N ASN A 170 20.32 -5.21 10.74
CA ASN A 170 19.09 -6.02 10.82
C ASN A 170 18.52 -6.32 9.42
N LEU A 171 19.05 -5.71 8.35
CA LEU A 171 18.52 -5.84 7.00
C LEU A 171 19.16 -7.02 6.23
N PRO A 172 18.41 -7.66 5.32
CA PRO A 172 19.00 -8.63 4.40
C PRO A 172 20.00 -7.93 3.48
N HIS A 173 20.94 -8.69 2.92
CA HIS A 173 21.98 -8.14 2.05
C HIS A 173 21.88 -8.65 0.61
N ALA A 174 22.34 -7.85 -0.34
CA ALA A 174 22.54 -8.23 -1.73
C ALA A 174 23.94 -7.83 -2.20
N LYS A 175 24.45 -8.53 -3.21
CA LYS A 175 25.66 -8.10 -3.92
C LYS A 175 25.28 -7.11 -5.02
N ASP A 176 25.95 -5.96 -5.06
CA ASP A 176 25.86 -5.05 -6.19
C ASP A 176 26.57 -5.64 -7.44
N ALA A 177 26.55 -4.90 -8.55
CA ALA A 177 27.19 -5.33 -9.80
C ALA A 177 28.73 -5.46 -9.69
N GLN A 178 29.34 -4.82 -8.69
CA GLN A 178 30.76 -4.85 -8.40
C GLN A 178 31.13 -5.93 -7.37
N GLY A 179 30.13 -6.61 -6.81
CA GLY A 179 30.29 -7.67 -5.82
C GLY A 179 30.36 -7.16 -4.37
N HIS A 180 30.15 -5.87 -4.11
CA HIS A 180 30.04 -5.36 -2.74
C HIS A 180 28.75 -5.85 -2.10
N CYS A 181 28.84 -6.26 -0.84
CA CYS A 181 27.69 -6.66 -0.07
C CYS A 181 27.05 -5.44 0.59
N LEU A 182 25.81 -5.12 0.22
CA LEU A 182 25.08 -3.96 0.71
C LEU A 182 23.77 -4.40 1.36
N PRO A 183 23.31 -3.72 2.43
CA PRO A 183 21.98 -3.93 2.98
C PRO A 183 20.93 -3.58 1.93
N VAL A 184 19.82 -4.31 1.92
CA VAL A 184 18.64 -4.05 1.08
C VAL A 184 17.63 -3.31 1.95
N TYR A 185 17.40 -2.04 1.63
CA TYR A 185 16.38 -1.25 2.33
C TYR A 185 14.97 -1.63 1.85
N PRO A 186 13.91 -1.31 2.61
CA PRO A 186 12.54 -1.54 2.17
C PRO A 186 12.25 -1.00 0.77
N HIS A 187 12.76 0.20 0.43
CA HIS A 187 12.60 0.78 -0.90
C HIS A 187 13.38 0.06 -2.01
N ASP A 188 14.45 -0.67 -1.69
CA ASP A 188 15.18 -1.52 -2.64
C ASP A 188 14.51 -2.88 -2.84
N PHE A 189 13.66 -3.30 -1.91
CA PHE A 189 13.01 -4.61 -1.94
C PHE A 189 11.85 -4.68 -2.95
N ILE A 190 11.19 -3.55 -3.20
CA ILE A 190 10.13 -3.43 -4.20
C ILE A 190 10.71 -3.40 -5.62
N LYS A 191 10.02 -4.04 -6.57
CA LYS A 191 10.50 -4.25 -7.96
C LYS A 191 9.92 -3.28 -8.98
N VAL A 192 9.04 -2.39 -8.56
CA VAL A 192 8.30 -1.45 -9.42
C VAL A 192 8.30 -0.07 -8.79
N ASN A 193 8.13 0.95 -9.63
CA ASN A 193 8.05 2.31 -9.17
C ASN A 193 6.73 2.60 -8.42
N THR A 194 6.75 3.62 -7.57
CA THR A 194 5.56 4.12 -6.87
C THR A 194 4.99 5.36 -7.56
N VAL A 195 3.72 5.68 -7.27
CA VAL A 195 3.08 6.92 -7.70
C VAL A 195 3.83 8.15 -7.17
N PHE A 196 4.51 8.02 -6.03
CA PHE A 196 5.33 9.09 -5.46
C PHE A 196 6.52 9.40 -6.36
N GLU A 197 7.23 8.39 -6.86
CA GLU A 197 8.32 8.58 -7.84
C GLU A 197 7.82 9.22 -9.14
N VAL A 198 6.62 8.85 -9.61
CA VAL A 198 5.99 9.47 -10.78
C VAL A 198 5.71 10.96 -10.53
N ILE A 199 5.15 11.30 -9.36
CA ILE A 199 4.86 12.70 -8.97
C ILE A 199 6.16 13.50 -8.86
N ARG A 200 7.20 12.94 -8.22
CA ARG A 200 8.52 13.58 -8.11
C ARG A 200 9.17 13.79 -9.47
N GLY A 201 9.09 12.81 -10.36
CA GLY A 201 9.57 12.91 -11.75
C GLY A 201 8.85 14.00 -12.57
N ALA A 202 7.61 14.33 -12.20
CA ALA A 202 6.83 15.44 -12.78
C ALA A 202 7.05 16.79 -12.06
N GLY A 203 7.98 16.88 -11.09
CA GLY A 203 8.28 18.09 -10.33
C GLY A 203 7.28 18.40 -9.20
N GLY A 204 6.44 17.43 -8.81
CA GLY A 204 5.50 17.56 -7.71
C GLY A 204 6.12 17.28 -6.34
N HIS A 205 5.42 17.69 -5.28
CA HIS A 205 5.77 17.42 -3.88
C HIS A 205 5.00 16.22 -3.34
N THR A 206 5.65 15.42 -2.50
CA THR A 206 5.10 14.18 -1.95
C THR A 206 5.35 14.08 -0.46
N ALA A 207 4.37 13.56 0.28
CA ALA A 207 4.50 13.31 1.71
C ALA A 207 3.77 12.01 2.07
N TRP A 208 4.27 11.30 3.07
CA TRP A 208 3.67 10.09 3.59
C TRP A 208 3.85 10.00 5.10
N SER A 209 2.82 9.49 5.79
CA SER A 209 2.86 9.24 7.23
C SER A 209 2.38 7.84 7.52
N ASP A 210 3.14 7.07 8.30
CA ASP A 210 2.81 5.67 8.59
C ASP A 210 3.38 5.16 9.94
N LYS A 211 3.20 3.87 10.23
CA LYS A 211 3.34 3.27 11.56
C LYS A 211 4.72 2.71 11.95
N HIS A 212 5.69 2.57 11.04
CA HIS A 212 7.10 2.27 11.35
C HIS A 212 8.04 2.67 10.19
N PRO A 213 9.32 2.98 10.44
CA PRO A 213 10.36 3.27 9.43
C PRO A 213 10.45 2.31 8.24
N ALA A 214 10.03 1.04 8.38
CA ALA A 214 9.98 0.10 7.26
C ALA A 214 9.03 0.53 6.12
N TYR A 215 8.12 1.47 6.38
CA TYR A 215 7.30 2.12 5.35
C TYR A 215 8.06 3.06 4.44
N ASP A 216 9.37 3.24 4.66
CA ASP A 216 10.33 3.68 3.65
C ASP A 216 10.12 2.98 2.29
N LEU A 217 9.55 1.76 2.27
CA LEU A 217 9.04 1.06 1.10
C LEU A 217 8.31 1.95 0.07
N VAL A 218 7.53 2.96 0.51
CA VAL A 218 6.79 3.84 -0.40
C VAL A 218 7.66 4.83 -1.18
N ASN A 219 8.92 5.01 -0.78
CA ASN A 219 9.91 5.76 -1.56
C ASN A 219 10.15 5.14 -2.94
N GLY A 220 9.90 3.84 -3.08
CA GLY A 220 10.15 3.11 -4.31
C GLY A 220 11.65 2.96 -4.64
N PRO A 221 12.00 2.24 -5.70
CA PRO A 221 13.39 1.85 -5.99
C PRO A 221 14.39 3.00 -6.13
N SER A 222 13.96 4.24 -6.35
CA SER A 222 14.85 5.41 -6.33
C SER A 222 15.28 5.86 -4.93
N GLY A 223 14.60 5.40 -3.87
CA GLY A 223 14.79 5.87 -2.50
C GLY A 223 14.38 7.32 -2.25
N THR A 224 13.77 7.99 -3.23
CA THR A 224 13.50 9.44 -3.19
C THR A 224 12.07 9.82 -3.58
N GLY A 225 11.16 8.85 -3.67
CA GLY A 225 9.76 9.06 -4.02
C GLY A 225 9.02 9.97 -3.04
N VAL A 226 9.30 9.89 -1.74
CA VAL A 226 8.66 10.69 -0.70
C VAL A 226 9.62 11.77 -0.18
N GLU A 227 9.20 13.03 -0.26
CA GLU A 227 10.00 14.17 0.21
C GLU A 227 9.86 14.40 1.72
N ASP A 228 8.66 14.22 2.26
CA ASP A 228 8.38 14.33 3.70
C ASP A 228 7.81 13.00 4.21
N LEU A 229 8.70 12.18 4.79
CA LEU A 229 8.35 10.87 5.34
C LEU A 229 8.30 10.95 6.87
N TYR A 230 7.13 10.69 7.44
CA TYR A 230 6.90 10.66 8.88
C TYR A 230 6.44 9.28 9.35
N THR A 231 7.37 8.50 9.88
CA THR A 231 7.14 7.10 10.28
C THR A 231 7.54 6.90 11.75
N PRO A 232 6.75 7.38 12.73
CA PRO A 232 6.94 7.01 14.12
C PRO A 232 6.70 5.51 14.32
N GLU A 233 7.35 4.91 15.30
CA GLU A 233 7.16 3.51 15.66
C GLU A 233 5.91 3.34 16.56
N ILE A 234 4.88 2.69 16.03
CA ILE A 234 3.61 2.40 16.71
C ILE A 234 3.76 1.43 17.90
N ASN A 235 4.75 0.55 17.87
CA ASN A 235 5.05 -0.39 18.95
C ASN A 235 5.79 0.28 20.12
N SER A 236 6.21 1.54 19.96
CA SER A 236 6.91 2.27 21.00
C SER A 236 6.00 2.51 22.22
N PRO A 237 6.47 2.23 23.45
CA PRO A 237 5.72 2.57 24.66
C PRO A 237 5.58 4.08 24.79
N ILE A 238 4.33 4.57 24.74
CA ILE A 238 4.06 5.98 25.04
C ILE A 238 4.10 6.17 26.55
N ALA A 239 5.19 6.75 27.07
CA ALA A 239 5.39 6.97 28.50
C ALA A 239 4.30 7.83 29.19
N ASN A 240 3.45 8.53 28.42
CA ASN A 240 2.31 9.31 28.90
C ASN A 240 1.08 9.24 27.97
N GLY A 241 0.97 8.16 27.18
CA GLY A 241 -0.13 7.99 26.22
C GLY A 241 -1.39 7.54 26.95
N GLY A 242 -2.14 8.49 27.51
CA GLY A 242 -3.45 8.18 28.06
C GLY A 242 -4.34 7.65 26.94
N THR A 243 -4.71 6.38 26.98
CA THR A 243 -5.88 5.92 26.23
C THR A 243 -7.08 6.58 26.88
N ARG A 244 -7.68 7.59 26.23
CA ARG A 244 -9.06 7.92 26.56
C ARG A 244 -9.84 6.66 26.25
N GLN A 245 -10.25 5.94 27.29
CA GLN A 245 -11.14 4.80 27.15
C GLN A 245 -12.30 5.29 26.27
N TRP A 246 -12.46 4.68 25.10
CA TRP A 246 -13.59 4.97 24.22
C TRP A 246 -14.84 4.80 25.07
N ARG A 247 -15.55 5.90 25.37
CA ARG A 247 -16.83 5.83 26.05
C ARG A 247 -17.75 5.07 25.09
N GLN A 248 -18.06 3.83 25.44
CA GLN A 248 -19.11 3.10 24.73
C GLN A 248 -20.37 3.98 24.78
N PRO A 249 -21.09 4.14 23.66
CA PRO A 249 -22.45 4.64 23.71
C PRO A 249 -23.22 3.75 24.69
N GLU A 250 -23.92 4.33 25.65
CA GLU A 250 -24.74 3.57 26.61
C GLU A 250 -25.76 2.75 25.83
N GLY A 251 -25.53 1.43 25.73
CA GLY A 251 -26.33 0.54 24.87
C GLY A 251 -25.71 -0.84 24.70
N ASP A 252 -25.85 -1.67 25.73
CA ASP A 252 -25.88 -3.14 25.71
C ASP A 252 -24.93 -3.90 24.74
N ALA A 253 -23.61 -3.78 24.97
CA ALA A 253 -22.65 -4.76 24.49
C ALA A 253 -21.74 -5.18 25.65
N ARG A 254 -21.71 -6.49 25.94
CA ARG A 254 -20.95 -7.06 27.07
C ARG A 254 -19.47 -6.67 27.00
N PRO A 255 -18.83 -6.29 28.12
CA PRO A 255 -17.44 -5.85 28.14
C PRO A 255 -16.49 -6.99 27.73
N VAL A 256 -15.55 -6.69 26.84
CA VAL A 256 -14.36 -7.52 26.60
C VAL A 256 -13.56 -7.52 27.90
N ARG A 257 -13.30 -8.70 28.47
CA ARG A 257 -12.65 -8.81 29.77
C ARG A 257 -11.18 -8.42 29.63
N ARG A 258 -10.65 -7.76 30.65
CA ARG A 258 -9.24 -7.34 30.75
C ARG A 258 -8.26 -8.51 30.53
N ASP A 259 -8.74 -9.73 30.82
CA ASP A 259 -8.01 -10.98 30.66
C ASP A 259 -7.73 -11.32 29.19
N ASP A 260 -8.58 -10.89 28.25
CA ASP A 260 -8.43 -11.16 26.82
C ASP A 260 -7.29 -10.34 26.19
N GLN A 261 -7.08 -9.10 26.67
CA GLN A 261 -5.98 -8.24 26.24
C GLN A 261 -4.63 -8.69 26.81
N LEU A 262 -4.62 -9.21 28.04
CA LEU A 262 -3.41 -9.77 28.66
C LEU A 262 -3.03 -11.11 28.01
N ALA A 263 -4.01 -11.93 27.61
CA ALA A 263 -3.77 -13.17 26.89
C ALA A 263 -3.09 -12.95 25.52
N ALA A 264 -3.48 -11.91 24.77
CA ALA A 264 -2.84 -11.54 23.51
C ALA A 264 -1.37 -11.10 23.70
N ALA A 265 -1.08 -10.32 24.75
CA ALA A 265 0.27 -9.89 25.10
C ALA A 265 1.17 -11.03 25.63
N GLU A 266 0.58 -12.05 26.26
CA GLU A 266 1.31 -13.27 26.66
C GLU A 266 1.55 -14.23 25.49
N GLN A 267 0.64 -14.31 24.52
CA GLN A 267 0.84 -15.08 23.29
C GLN A 267 2.00 -14.52 22.45
N GLY A 268 2.10 -13.19 22.31
CA GLY A 268 3.24 -12.54 21.65
C GLY A 268 4.58 -12.85 22.34
N ARG A 269 4.63 -12.83 23.68
CA ARG A 269 5.83 -13.17 24.46
C ARG A 269 6.21 -14.65 24.40
N ARG A 270 5.23 -15.57 24.34
CA ARG A 270 5.50 -17.01 24.19
C ARG A 270 6.05 -17.36 22.81
N LEU A 271 5.60 -16.70 21.75
CA LEU A 271 6.13 -16.88 20.39
C LEU A 271 7.59 -16.42 20.29
N HIS A 272 7.95 -15.30 20.94
CA HIS A 272 9.35 -14.86 21.05
C HIS A 272 10.26 -15.86 21.78
N HIS A 273 9.80 -16.46 22.90
CA HIS A 273 10.59 -17.43 23.64
C HIS A 273 10.75 -18.78 22.93
N LEU A 274 9.79 -19.19 22.11
CA LEU A 274 9.90 -20.42 21.32
C LEU A 274 10.84 -20.25 20.11
N ARG A 275 10.89 -19.05 19.50
CA ARG A 275 11.86 -18.75 18.41
C ARG A 275 13.29 -18.63 18.93
N ALA A 276 13.51 -18.07 20.13
CA ALA A 276 14.84 -17.98 20.74
C ALA A 276 15.47 -19.32 21.16
N ARG A 277 14.67 -20.41 21.22
CA ARG A 277 15.14 -21.77 21.55
C ARG A 277 15.24 -22.71 20.35
N GLY A 278 14.97 -22.22 19.13
CA GLY A 278 14.95 -22.99 17.90
C GLY A 278 16.29 -23.12 17.16
N HIS A 279 17.42 -22.78 17.77
CA HIS A 279 18.74 -23.14 17.23
C HIS A 279 19.13 -24.53 17.70
N GLY A 280 18.78 -25.52 16.87
CA GLY A 280 19.20 -26.90 17.06
C GLY A 280 18.32 -27.87 16.28
N LEU A 281 18.44 -27.84 14.96
CA LEU A 281 18.52 -29.01 14.05
C LEU A 281 19.02 -28.52 12.69
#